data_AF-A0A5V3YFU3-F1
#
_entry.id   AF-A0A5V3YFU3-F1
#
_cell.length_a   1.000
_cell.length_b   1.000
_cell.length_c   1.000
_cell.angle_alpha   90.00
_cell.angle_beta   90.00
_cell.angle_gamma   90.00
#
_symmetry.space_group_name_H-M   'P 1'
#
loop_
_entity.id
_entity.type
_entity.pdbx_description
1 polymer ?
#
loop_
_entity_poly.entity_id
_entity_poly.type
_entity_poly.pdbx_seq_one_letter_code
_entity_poly.pdbx_strand_id
1 'polypeptide(L)'
;MLKTQSNRYVLQLGGDLFKWAGRDDESIRIGIMGGYGNNHSRTHSSITDYSSKASVNGYSAGLYATWIKGYDDKSWTYVDVWGQYSWFDNSVKGEQISEESYSSKGFTGSIEGGYAYKVGESGRTSYWLQPVAQLALMDVRTRNLNEKNGTNVSFNGSGNIMSRLGVRAYTNGHNKIDDNSGRTFEPYVEVNYIHNTKDFSVKMNNETVSQSGARNAFEAKVGVNGQLSENTNVWVNVSQQVGSNSFSDSQATLGIKYAF
;
A
#
# COMPACT_ATOMS: atom_id res chain seq x y z
N MET A 1 29.27 -2.90 3.75
CA MET A 1 27.97 -2.28 3.45
C MET A 1 26.92 -3.38 3.45
N LEU A 2 25.74 -3.16 4.03
CA LEU A 2 24.67 -4.16 4.06
C LEU A 2 23.76 -3.97 2.84
N LYS A 3 23.46 -5.05 2.11
CA LYS A 3 22.48 -5.06 1.03
C LYS A 3 21.36 -6.02 1.37
N THR A 4 20.13 -5.53 1.40
CA THR A 4 18.93 -6.32 1.68
C THR A 4 18.08 -6.44 0.43
N GLN A 5 17.70 -7.66 0.09
CA GLN A 5 16.71 -7.93 -0.95
C GLN A 5 15.53 -8.65 -0.32
N SER A 6 14.32 -8.27 -0.70
CA SER A 6 13.09 -8.79 -0.11
C SER A 6 12.02 -9.03 -1.17
N ASN A 7 11.26 -10.11 -1.01
CA ASN A 7 10.09 -10.43 -1.84
C ASN A 7 8.87 -10.58 -0.94
N ARG A 8 7.77 -9.88 -1.26
CA ARG A 8 6.51 -9.94 -0.51
C ARG A 8 5.35 -10.39 -1.39
N TYR A 9 4.47 -11.16 -0.79
CA TYR A 9 3.14 -11.47 -1.30
C TYR A 9 2.11 -10.99 -0.29
N VAL A 10 1.08 -10.28 -0.76
CA VAL A 10 0.00 -9.78 0.09
C VAL A 10 -1.32 -10.10 -0.58
N LEU A 11 -2.21 -10.74 0.18
CA LEU A 11 -3.60 -10.96 -0.16
C LEU A 11 -4.47 -10.13 0.76
N GLN A 12 -5.40 -9.37 0.20
CA GLN A 12 -6.40 -8.63 0.96
C GLN A 12 -7.79 -8.95 0.42
N LEU A 13 -8.75 -9.06 1.34
CA LEU A 13 -10.15 -9.34 1.07
C LEU A 13 -10.99 -8.39 1.90
N GLY A 14 -12.10 -7.91 1.35
CA GLY A 14 -12.98 -7.01 2.07
C GLY A 14 -14.38 -7.01 1.49
N GLY A 15 -15.32 -6.48 2.26
CA GLY A 15 -16.72 -6.40 1.87
C GLY A 15 -17.37 -5.15 2.44
N ASP A 16 -18.17 -4.50 1.60
CA ASP A 16 -19.01 -3.38 2.01
C ASP A 16 -20.14 -3.92 2.91
N LEU A 17 -20.22 -3.43 4.15
CA LEU A 17 -21.29 -3.78 5.10
C LEU A 17 -22.46 -2.81 5.01
N PHE A 18 -22.16 -1.54 4.75
CA PHE A 18 -23.15 -0.48 4.65
C PHE A 18 -22.85 0.38 3.43
N LYS A 19 -23.89 0.66 2.66
CA LYS A 19 -23.87 1.57 1.52
C LYS A 19 -25.00 2.55 1.70
N TRP A 20 -24.69 3.83 1.61
CA TRP A 20 -25.68 4.90 1.59
C TRP A 20 -25.44 5.76 0.37
N ALA A 21 -26.52 6.07 -0.33
CA ALA A 21 -26.53 7.04 -1.42
C ALA A 21 -27.46 8.18 -1.00
N GLY A 22 -26.91 9.40 -0.98
CA GLY A 22 -27.63 10.62 -0.66
C GLY A 22 -28.30 11.26 -1.87
N ARG A 23 -28.81 12.47 -1.67
CA ARG A 23 -29.15 13.38 -2.77
C ARG A 23 -27.86 14.10 -3.21
N ASP A 24 -27.79 14.55 -4.46
CA ASP A 24 -26.61 15.25 -5.05
C ASP A 24 -25.36 14.38 -5.28
N ASP A 25 -25.54 13.15 -5.79
CA ASP A 25 -24.45 12.22 -6.19
C ASP A 25 -23.43 11.94 -5.08
N GLU A 26 -23.90 11.95 -3.84
CA GLU A 26 -23.14 11.60 -2.64
C GLU A 26 -23.31 10.11 -2.33
N SER A 27 -22.21 9.43 -2.04
CA SER A 27 -22.23 8.04 -1.59
C SER A 27 -21.23 7.78 -0.48
N ILE A 28 -21.66 6.99 0.50
CA ILE A 28 -20.83 6.50 1.60
C ILE A 28 -20.82 4.98 1.52
N ARG A 29 -19.64 4.38 1.64
CA ARG A 29 -19.44 2.95 1.79
C ARG A 29 -18.65 2.70 3.06
N ILE A 30 -19.11 1.77 3.89
CA ILE A 30 -18.40 1.33 5.09
C ILE A 30 -18.27 -0.18 5.00
N GLY A 31 -17.09 -0.69 5.27
CA GLY A 31 -16.80 -2.10 5.14
C GLY A 31 -15.74 -2.61 6.09
N ILE A 32 -15.58 -3.92 6.07
CA ILE A 32 -14.51 -4.64 6.76
C ILE A 32 -13.49 -5.12 5.74
N MET A 33 -12.24 -5.24 6.20
CA MET A 33 -11.16 -5.82 5.42
C MET A 33 -10.30 -6.73 6.29
N GLY A 34 -9.78 -7.77 5.67
CA GLY A 34 -8.82 -8.70 6.24
C GLY A 34 -7.70 -8.95 5.25
N GLY A 35 -6.50 -9.23 5.76
CA GLY A 35 -5.33 -9.44 4.93
C GLY A 35 -4.42 -10.51 5.48
N TYR A 36 -3.68 -11.14 4.57
CA TYR A 36 -2.56 -12.02 4.86
C TYR A 36 -1.37 -11.60 4.01
N GLY A 37 -0.21 -11.46 4.64
CA GLY A 37 1.04 -11.13 3.97
C GLY A 37 2.13 -12.11 4.35
N ASN A 38 2.96 -12.48 3.38
CA ASN A 38 4.19 -13.20 3.62
C ASN A 38 5.36 -12.42 3.00
N ASN A 39 6.45 -12.28 3.74
CA ASN A 39 7.66 -11.64 3.27
C ASN A 39 8.88 -12.51 3.57
N HIS A 40 9.72 -12.71 2.55
CA HIS A 40 11.02 -13.35 2.69
C HIS A 40 12.10 -12.34 2.31
N SER A 41 13.05 -12.10 3.21
CA SER A 41 14.18 -11.20 2.98
C SER A 41 15.52 -11.89 3.21
N ARG A 42 16.51 -11.48 2.43
CA ARG A 42 17.91 -11.91 2.55
C ARG A 42 18.78 -10.66 2.64
N THR A 43 19.55 -10.56 3.72
CA THR A 43 20.53 -9.49 3.91
C THR A 43 21.92 -10.07 3.78
N HIS A 44 22.78 -9.41 3.00
CA HIS A 44 24.18 -9.79 2.82
C HIS A 44 25.09 -8.64 3.23
N SER A 45 26.11 -8.95 4.02
CA SER A 45 27.13 -7.99 4.48
C SER A 45 28.40 -8.09 3.64
N SER A 46 28.72 -7.03 2.90
CA SER A 46 29.95 -6.97 2.10
C SER A 46 31.23 -6.74 2.91
N ILE A 47 31.14 -6.60 4.24
CA ILE A 47 32.29 -6.42 5.14
C ILE A 47 32.65 -7.73 5.83
N THR A 48 31.67 -8.61 6.08
CA THR A 48 31.85 -9.80 6.91
C THR A 48 31.50 -11.11 6.18
N ASP A 49 31.11 -11.03 4.90
CA ASP A 49 30.60 -12.13 4.06
C ASP A 49 29.37 -12.90 4.60
N TYR A 50 28.86 -12.55 5.78
CA TYR A 50 27.70 -13.19 6.39
C TYR A 50 26.40 -12.86 5.67
N SER A 51 25.51 -13.87 5.60
CA SER A 51 24.14 -13.73 5.13
C SER A 51 23.12 -14.05 6.22
N SER A 52 22.04 -13.26 6.29
CA SER A 52 20.89 -13.55 7.16
C SER A 52 19.62 -13.72 6.33
N LYS A 53 18.77 -14.66 6.74
CA LYS A 53 17.44 -14.87 6.16
C LYS A 53 16.40 -14.48 7.22
N ALA A 54 15.41 -13.68 6.83
CA ALA A 54 14.27 -13.37 7.67
C ALA A 54 12.97 -13.69 6.94
N SER A 55 12.01 -14.26 7.66
CA SER A 55 10.67 -14.57 7.18
C SER A 55 9.65 -13.90 8.10
N VAL A 56 8.64 -13.25 7.49
CA VAL A 56 7.55 -12.59 8.22
C VAL A 56 6.22 -13.08 7.66
N ASN A 57 5.38 -13.62 8.55
CA ASN A 57 3.97 -13.91 8.27
C ASN A 57 3.12 -12.87 8.99
N GLY A 58 2.22 -12.21 8.27
CA GLY A 58 1.37 -11.16 8.80
C GLY A 58 -0.10 -11.44 8.55
N TYR A 59 -0.94 -11.19 9.55
CA TYR A 59 -2.39 -11.18 9.44
C TYR A 59 -2.89 -9.80 9.81
N SER A 60 -3.92 -9.31 9.13
CA SER A 60 -4.54 -8.03 9.46
C SER A 60 -6.05 -8.10 9.42
N ALA A 61 -6.70 -7.31 10.27
CA ALA A 61 -8.14 -7.10 10.27
C ALA A 61 -8.44 -5.62 10.52
N GLY A 62 -9.40 -5.07 9.79
CA GLY A 62 -9.67 -3.64 9.80
C GLY A 62 -11.02 -3.24 9.24
N LEU A 63 -11.25 -1.94 9.28
CA LEU A 63 -12.44 -1.26 8.78
C LEU A 63 -12.02 -0.17 7.80
N TYR A 64 -12.87 0.10 6.83
CA TYR A 64 -12.72 1.23 5.92
C TYR A 64 -14.04 1.95 5.75
N ALA A 65 -13.95 3.23 5.41
CA ALA A 65 -15.05 4.08 5.04
C ALA A 65 -14.62 4.97 3.87
N THR A 66 -15.35 4.90 2.77
CA THR A 66 -15.14 5.75 1.59
C THR A 66 -16.35 6.65 1.43
N TRP A 67 -16.10 7.95 1.36
CA TRP A 67 -17.07 8.96 0.96
C TRP A 67 -16.72 9.47 -0.43
N ILE A 68 -17.72 9.55 -1.30
CA ILE A 68 -17.58 10.08 -2.67
C ILE A 68 -18.67 11.10 -2.89
N LYS A 69 -18.34 12.22 -3.53
CA LYS A 69 -19.30 13.26 -3.87
C LYS A 69 -19.06 13.84 -5.25
N GLY A 70 -20.16 14.20 -5.91
CA GLY A 70 -20.18 14.96 -7.14
C GLY A 70 -19.74 14.12 -8.31
N TYR A 71 -20.49 13.08 -8.68
CA TYR A 71 -20.29 12.42 -9.98
C TYR A 71 -20.85 13.28 -11.12
N ASP A 72 -20.55 14.58 -11.11
CA ASP A 72 -20.96 15.51 -12.15
C ASP A 72 -20.08 15.29 -13.38
N ASP A 73 -20.54 15.71 -14.57
CA ASP A 73 -19.80 15.57 -15.84
C ASP A 73 -18.41 16.26 -15.86
N LYS A 74 -18.02 16.98 -14.80
CA LYS A 74 -16.82 17.84 -14.75
C LYS A 74 -15.82 17.46 -13.66
N SER A 75 -16.25 17.00 -12.50
CA SER A 75 -15.35 16.75 -11.37
C SER A 75 -16.00 15.91 -10.31
N TRP A 76 -15.25 15.04 -9.64
CA TRP A 76 -15.67 14.28 -8.47
C TRP A 76 -14.60 14.28 -7.40
N THR A 77 -15.02 14.10 -6.14
CA THR A 77 -14.11 14.05 -5.00
C THR A 77 -14.35 12.78 -4.20
N TYR A 78 -13.29 12.29 -3.55
CA TYR A 78 -13.42 11.23 -2.58
C TYR A 78 -12.54 11.48 -1.35
N VAL A 79 -13.01 10.92 -0.24
CA VAL A 79 -12.23 10.75 0.98
C VAL A 79 -12.35 9.29 1.39
N ASP A 80 -11.21 8.65 1.57
CA ASP A 80 -11.13 7.26 2.04
C ASP A 80 -10.39 7.23 3.37
N VAL A 81 -10.96 6.53 4.34
CA VAL A 81 -10.37 6.35 5.66
C VAL A 81 -10.38 4.88 5.98
N TRP A 82 -9.24 4.35 6.40
CA TRP A 82 -9.15 2.97 6.83
C TRP A 82 -8.25 2.80 8.05
N GLY A 83 -8.53 1.76 8.82
CA GLY A 83 -7.75 1.39 9.99
C GLY A 83 -7.72 -0.11 10.15
N GLN A 84 -6.55 -0.67 10.42
CA GLN A 84 -6.36 -2.09 10.66
C GLN A 84 -5.43 -2.35 11.83
N TYR A 85 -5.70 -3.47 12.50
CA TYR A 85 -4.79 -4.09 13.43
C TYR A 85 -4.08 -5.24 12.72
N SER A 86 -2.76 -5.33 12.88
CA SER A 86 -1.93 -6.33 12.23
C SER A 86 -1.12 -7.11 13.28
N TRP A 87 -1.05 -8.42 13.09
CA TRP A 87 -0.26 -9.36 13.89
C TRP A 87 0.79 -10.00 12.99
N PHE A 88 2.03 -10.02 13.42
CA PHE A 88 3.15 -10.54 12.64
C PHE A 88 3.93 -11.56 13.45
N ASP A 89 4.11 -12.74 12.86
CA ASP A 89 5.04 -13.75 13.34
C ASP A 89 6.31 -13.67 12.49
N ASN A 90 7.41 -13.30 13.14
CA ASN A 90 8.69 -13.06 12.49
C ASN A 90 9.66 -14.14 12.93
N SER A 91 10.45 -14.65 11.98
CA SER A 91 11.57 -15.55 12.25
C SER A 91 12.82 -15.01 11.57
N VAL A 92 13.92 -14.94 12.31
CA VAL A 92 15.24 -14.56 11.80
C VAL A 92 16.21 -15.71 12.03
N LYS A 93 16.92 -16.08 10.96
CA LYS A 93 17.97 -17.09 10.99
C LYS A 93 19.26 -16.52 10.41
N GLY A 94 20.25 -16.32 11.27
CA GLY A 94 21.63 -16.00 10.87
C GLY A 94 22.42 -17.27 10.57
N GLU A 95 23.47 -17.15 9.76
CA GLU A 95 24.29 -18.29 9.28
C GLU A 95 25.02 -19.05 10.41
N GLN A 96 25.18 -18.43 11.58
CA GLN A 96 25.88 -19.00 12.75
C GLN A 96 25.10 -18.88 14.08
N ILE A 97 23.81 -18.53 14.03
CA ILE A 97 22.96 -18.36 15.22
C ILE A 97 21.65 -19.12 15.08
N SER A 98 21.16 -19.62 16.21
CA SER A 98 19.87 -20.30 16.32
C SER A 98 18.75 -19.40 15.79
N GLU A 99 17.73 -20.03 15.21
CA GLU A 99 16.54 -19.33 14.72
C GLU A 99 15.82 -18.63 15.89
N GLU A 100 15.59 -17.33 15.73
CA GLU A 100 14.92 -16.48 16.71
C GLU A 100 13.54 -16.10 16.17
N SER A 101 12.50 -16.56 16.86
CA SER A 101 11.09 -16.27 16.53
C SER A 101 10.51 -15.21 17.46
N TYR A 102 9.86 -14.19 16.91
CA TYR A 102 9.20 -13.14 17.69
C TYR A 102 7.87 -12.68 17.08
N SER A 103 6.94 -12.29 17.97
CA SER A 103 5.65 -11.73 17.57
C SER A 103 5.64 -10.21 17.69
N SER A 104 5.12 -9.56 16.66
CA SER A 104 4.92 -8.11 16.60
C SER A 104 3.44 -7.83 16.36
N LYS A 105 2.93 -6.72 16.90
CA LYS A 105 1.56 -6.31 16.66
C LYS A 105 1.45 -4.81 16.56
N GLY A 106 0.52 -4.33 15.75
CA GLY A 106 0.48 -2.91 15.43
C GLY A 106 -0.84 -2.44 14.92
N PHE A 107 -1.08 -1.15 15.12
CA PHE A 107 -2.16 -0.44 14.49
C PHE A 107 -1.62 0.36 13.31
N THR A 108 -2.35 0.34 12.21
CA THR A 108 -2.10 1.23 11.07
C THR A 108 -3.41 1.86 10.66
N GLY A 109 -3.40 3.17 10.47
CA GLY A 109 -4.55 3.90 9.95
C GLY A 109 -4.12 4.87 8.88
N SER A 110 -5.01 5.14 7.93
CA SER A 110 -4.78 6.08 6.85
C SER A 110 -6.01 6.89 6.56
N ILE A 111 -5.79 8.12 6.14
CA ILE A 111 -6.76 8.96 5.45
C ILE A 111 -6.18 9.35 4.11
N GLU A 112 -6.98 9.22 3.07
CA GLU A 112 -6.68 9.64 1.70
C GLU A 112 -7.81 10.51 1.19
N GLY A 113 -7.46 11.55 0.44
CA GLY A 113 -8.40 12.36 -0.30
C GLY A 113 -7.91 12.60 -1.71
N GLY A 114 -8.83 12.69 -2.65
CA GLY A 114 -8.52 13.04 -4.02
C GLY A 114 -9.64 13.82 -4.68
N TYR A 115 -9.25 14.68 -5.62
CA TYR A 115 -10.17 15.51 -6.38
C TYR A 115 -9.88 15.35 -7.86
N ALA A 116 -10.77 14.70 -8.59
CA ALA A 116 -10.64 14.50 -10.01
C ALA A 116 -11.42 15.58 -10.77
N TYR A 117 -10.82 16.11 -11.83
CA TYR A 117 -11.46 17.05 -12.74
C TYR A 117 -11.15 16.71 -14.19
N LYS A 118 -12.14 16.89 -15.06
CA LYS A 118 -12.03 16.64 -16.49
C LYS A 118 -11.21 17.75 -17.13
N VAL A 119 -10.11 17.40 -17.79
CA VAL A 119 -9.21 18.35 -18.48
C VAL A 119 -9.52 18.48 -19.96
N GLY A 120 -10.25 17.53 -20.52
CA GLY A 120 -10.68 17.57 -21.91
C GLY A 120 -11.47 16.34 -22.30
N GLU A 121 -12.08 16.41 -23.47
CA GLU A 121 -12.77 15.29 -24.10
C GLU A 121 -12.53 15.33 -25.60
N SER A 122 -12.36 14.15 -26.19
CA SER A 122 -12.18 13.99 -27.62
C SER A 122 -12.98 12.79 -28.08
N GLY A 123 -14.07 13.04 -28.81
CA GLY A 123 -14.99 11.99 -29.24
C GLY A 123 -15.63 11.27 -28.07
N ARG A 124 -15.33 9.97 -27.91
CA ARG A 124 -15.85 9.11 -26.83
C ARG A 124 -14.87 8.90 -25.67
N THR A 125 -13.81 9.68 -25.61
CA THR A 125 -12.77 9.58 -24.57
C THR A 125 -12.70 10.88 -23.79
N SER A 126 -12.78 10.77 -22.47
CA SER A 126 -12.57 11.89 -21.55
C SER A 126 -11.24 11.74 -20.82
N TYR A 127 -10.57 12.86 -20.58
CA TYR A 127 -9.26 12.94 -19.91
C TYR A 127 -9.44 13.60 -18.56
N TRP A 128 -8.84 13.01 -17.53
CA TRP A 128 -9.01 13.44 -16.15
C TRP A 128 -7.67 13.57 -15.46
N LEU A 129 -7.57 14.58 -14.59
CA LEU A 129 -6.47 14.73 -13.65
C LEU A 129 -7.03 14.66 -12.23
N GLN A 130 -6.34 13.93 -11.38
CA GLN A 130 -6.72 13.65 -10.00
C GLN A 130 -5.50 13.85 -9.08
N PRO A 131 -5.29 15.03 -8.51
CA PRO A 131 -4.49 15.17 -7.30
C PRO A 131 -4.98 14.25 -6.18
N VAL A 132 -4.03 13.61 -5.50
CA VAL A 132 -4.27 12.71 -4.36
C VAL A 132 -3.33 13.09 -3.23
N ALA A 133 -3.85 13.11 -2.01
CA ALA A 133 -3.09 13.30 -0.78
C ALA A 133 -3.49 12.22 0.22
N GLN A 134 -2.50 11.59 0.85
CA GLN A 134 -2.70 10.55 1.84
C GLN A 134 -1.78 10.75 3.04
N LEU A 135 -2.30 10.48 4.22
CA LEU A 135 -1.57 10.41 5.48
C LEU A 135 -1.84 9.07 6.14
N ALA A 136 -0.79 8.31 6.44
CA ALA A 136 -0.88 7.05 7.15
C ALA A 136 -0.04 7.08 8.43
N LEU A 137 -0.65 6.72 9.56
CA LEU A 137 0.00 6.51 10.84
C LEU A 137 0.30 5.02 11.00
N MET A 138 1.55 4.70 11.32
CA MET A 138 2.02 3.34 11.53
C MET A 138 2.57 3.23 12.96
N ASP A 139 1.82 2.56 13.85
CA ASP A 139 2.24 2.28 15.23
C ASP A 139 2.32 0.76 15.45
N VAL A 140 3.39 0.18 14.91
CA VAL A 140 3.73 -1.24 15.11
C VAL A 140 4.71 -1.35 16.27
N ARG A 141 4.34 -2.15 17.28
CA ARG A 141 5.12 -2.37 18.49
C ARG A 141 5.51 -3.84 18.59
N THR A 142 6.79 -4.10 18.77
CA THR A 142 7.31 -5.41 19.21
C THR A 142 7.28 -5.49 20.73
N ARG A 143 6.98 -6.67 21.27
CA ARG A 143 7.25 -6.96 22.69
C ARG A 143 8.78 -7.06 22.86
N ASN A 144 9.34 -6.47 23.93
CA ASN A 144 10.78 -6.55 24.23
C ASN A 144 11.25 -8.01 24.20
N LEU A 145 12.26 -8.30 23.39
CA LEU A 145 12.90 -9.61 23.30
C LEU A 145 14.21 -9.56 24.09
N ASN A 146 14.36 -10.51 25.01
CA ASN A 146 15.68 -10.96 25.43
C ASN A 146 16.01 -12.18 24.56
N GLU A 147 16.96 -12.03 23.64
CA GLU A 147 17.53 -13.18 22.92
C GLU A 147 18.07 -14.19 23.94
N LYS A 148 18.10 -15.49 23.60
CA LYS A 148 18.67 -16.53 24.49
C LYS A 148 20.15 -16.30 24.83
N ASN A 149 20.80 -15.41 24.08
CA ASN A 149 22.21 -15.06 24.16
C ASN A 149 22.45 -13.79 25.02
N GLY A 150 21.39 -13.15 25.53
CA GLY A 150 21.45 -11.95 26.37
C GLY A 150 21.34 -10.61 25.64
N THR A 151 21.20 -10.60 24.32
CA THR A 151 21.01 -9.40 23.49
C THR A 151 19.57 -8.89 23.58
N ASN A 152 19.39 -7.58 23.72
CA ASN A 152 18.07 -6.94 23.72
C ASN A 152 17.79 -6.36 22.33
N VAL A 153 16.76 -6.88 21.66
CA VAL A 153 16.33 -6.40 20.34
C VAL A 153 15.02 -5.64 20.50
N SER A 154 15.03 -4.37 20.12
CA SER A 154 13.85 -3.49 20.14
C SER A 154 13.63 -2.88 18.75
N PHE A 155 12.43 -3.06 18.20
CA PHE A 155 12.05 -2.38 16.96
C PHE A 155 11.69 -0.92 17.28
N ASN A 156 12.43 0.04 16.71
CA ASN A 156 12.16 1.46 16.84
C ASN A 156 11.53 1.96 15.53
N GLY A 157 10.25 1.65 15.35
CA GLY A 157 9.42 2.15 14.23
C GLY A 157 8.03 2.63 14.65
N SER A 158 7.77 2.75 15.95
CA SER A 158 6.48 3.21 16.49
C SER A 158 6.24 4.69 16.18
N GLY A 159 5.01 5.00 15.75
CA GLY A 159 4.58 6.36 15.44
C GLY A 159 5.26 6.96 14.22
N ASN A 160 5.58 6.16 13.19
CA ASN A 160 5.93 6.71 11.88
C ASN A 160 4.67 7.30 11.22
N ILE A 161 4.83 8.45 10.58
CA ILE A 161 3.78 9.06 9.76
C ILE A 161 4.31 9.08 8.34
N MET A 162 3.56 8.43 7.45
CA MET A 162 3.79 8.46 6.01
C MET A 162 2.85 9.50 5.40
N SER A 163 3.39 10.38 4.57
CA SER A 163 2.66 11.33 3.76
C SER A 163 2.92 11.02 2.29
N ARG A 164 1.85 10.88 1.51
CA ARG A 164 1.91 10.67 0.06
C ARG A 164 1.17 11.79 -0.65
N LEU A 165 1.84 12.45 -1.58
CA LEU A 165 1.26 13.46 -2.44
C LEU A 165 1.49 13.05 -3.88
N GLY A 166 0.44 13.03 -4.69
CA GLY A 166 0.57 12.59 -6.07
C GLY A 166 -0.49 13.13 -7.00
N VAL A 167 -0.30 12.83 -8.27
CA VAL A 167 -1.24 13.17 -9.33
C VAL A 167 -1.44 11.95 -10.20
N ARG A 168 -2.70 11.56 -10.37
CA ARG A 168 -3.14 10.51 -11.28
C ARG A 168 -3.77 11.14 -12.51
N ALA A 169 -3.30 10.74 -13.69
CA ALA A 169 -3.93 11.07 -14.97
C ALA A 169 -4.56 9.80 -15.53
N TYR A 170 -5.84 9.85 -15.88
CA TYR A 170 -6.54 8.69 -16.42
C TYR A 170 -7.47 9.11 -17.55
N THR A 171 -7.79 8.14 -18.41
CA THR A 171 -8.76 8.34 -19.49
C THR A 171 -9.93 7.42 -19.28
N ASN A 172 -11.15 7.93 -19.38
CA ASN A 172 -12.34 7.09 -19.43
C ASN A 172 -12.82 7.03 -20.88
N GLY A 173 -12.70 5.86 -21.49
CA GLY A 173 -13.03 5.62 -22.89
C GLY A 173 -14.06 4.51 -23.03
N HIS A 174 -15.08 4.76 -23.85
CA HIS A 174 -16.04 3.75 -24.32
C HIS A 174 -15.75 3.44 -25.79
N ASN A 175 -15.28 2.23 -26.08
CA ASN A 175 -14.88 1.82 -27.43
C ASN A 175 -16.10 1.36 -28.25
N LYS A 176 -16.17 1.68 -29.55
CA LYS A 176 -17.29 1.29 -30.43
C LYS A 176 -17.51 -0.23 -30.53
N ILE A 177 -16.47 -1.02 -30.29
CA ILE A 177 -16.53 -2.50 -30.28
C ILE A 177 -17.16 -3.02 -28.99
N ASP A 178 -17.13 -2.23 -27.91
CA ASP A 178 -17.67 -2.58 -26.60
C ASP A 178 -19.15 -2.14 -26.41
N ASP A 179 -19.73 -1.44 -27.40
CA ASP A 179 -21.12 -0.96 -27.42
C ASP A 179 -22.16 -2.09 -27.13
N ASN A 180 -21.82 -3.36 -27.40
CA ASN A 180 -22.66 -4.54 -27.14
C ASN A 180 -22.24 -5.39 -25.91
N SER A 181 -21.18 -5.02 -25.19
CA SER A 181 -20.65 -5.81 -24.06
C SER A 181 -20.66 -5.08 -22.71
N GLY A 182 -20.88 -3.76 -22.70
CA GLY A 182 -20.89 -2.95 -21.48
C GLY A 182 -19.52 -2.79 -20.82
N ARG A 183 -18.42 -3.05 -21.56
CA ARG A 183 -17.05 -2.98 -21.04
C ARG A 183 -16.47 -1.59 -21.16
N THR A 184 -15.86 -1.10 -20.09
CA THR A 184 -15.14 0.18 -20.04
C THR A 184 -13.74 -0.05 -19.54
N PHE A 185 -12.76 0.65 -20.12
CA PHE A 185 -11.37 0.58 -19.72
C PHE A 185 -10.85 1.97 -19.38
N GLU A 186 -10.20 2.06 -18.23
CA GLU A 186 -9.62 3.30 -17.72
C GLU A 186 -8.11 3.09 -17.47
N PRO A 187 -7.27 3.24 -18.51
CA PRO A 187 -5.83 3.30 -18.30
C PRO A 187 -5.46 4.57 -17.54
N TYR A 188 -4.45 4.45 -16.69
CA TYR A 188 -3.97 5.57 -15.89
C TYR A 188 -2.46 5.50 -15.66
N VAL A 189 -1.91 6.68 -15.43
CA VAL A 189 -0.56 6.87 -14.89
C VAL A 189 -0.68 7.72 -13.63
N GLU A 190 0.17 7.44 -12.65
CA GLU A 190 0.18 8.16 -11.38
C GLU A 190 1.62 8.33 -10.93
N VAL A 191 1.93 9.54 -10.47
CA VAL A 191 3.22 9.87 -9.87
C VAL A 191 2.98 10.32 -8.44
N ASN A 192 3.75 9.79 -7.50
CA ASN A 192 3.65 10.13 -6.10
C ASN A 192 5.02 10.50 -5.52
N TYR A 193 5.00 11.44 -4.59
CA TYR A 193 6.06 11.70 -3.63
C TYR A 193 5.64 11.17 -2.27
N ILE A 194 6.46 10.31 -1.69
CA ILE A 194 6.23 9.65 -0.41
C ILE A 194 7.27 10.14 0.58
N HIS A 195 6.83 10.65 1.72
CA HIS A 195 7.66 11.09 2.82
C HIS A 195 7.33 10.31 4.10
N ASN A 196 8.34 9.81 4.79
CA ASN A 196 8.22 9.19 6.10
C ASN A 196 8.90 10.09 7.15
N THR A 197 8.21 10.35 8.27
CA THR A 197 8.78 11.16 9.35
C THR A 197 9.94 10.46 10.05
N LYS A 198 9.95 9.13 10.08
CA LYS A 198 11.00 8.29 10.66
C LYS A 198 11.53 7.28 9.65
N ASP A 199 12.82 6.98 9.76
CA ASP A 199 13.39 5.79 9.11
C ASP A 199 12.96 4.56 9.92
N PHE A 200 12.41 3.55 9.26
CA PHE A 200 12.12 2.27 9.93
C PHE A 200 13.44 1.69 10.44
N SER A 201 13.54 1.45 11.74
CA SER A 201 14.79 0.99 12.35
C SER A 201 14.60 -0.17 13.30
N VAL A 202 15.52 -1.14 13.22
CA VAL A 202 15.67 -2.22 14.18
C VAL A 202 16.86 -1.87 15.07
N LYS A 203 16.65 -1.75 16.38
CA LYS A 203 17.73 -1.56 17.35
C LYS A 203 18.13 -2.92 17.92
N MET A 204 19.38 -3.33 17.69
CA MET A 204 19.98 -4.53 18.29
C MET A 204 21.03 -4.08 19.30
N ASN A 205 20.79 -4.27 20.59
CA ASN A 205 21.58 -3.69 21.68
C ASN A 205 21.71 -2.16 21.59
N ASN A 206 22.91 -1.65 21.30
CA ASN A 206 23.22 -0.22 21.15
C ASN A 206 23.39 0.21 19.68
N GLU A 207 23.30 -0.73 18.75
CA GLU A 207 23.47 -0.50 17.32
C GLU A 207 22.09 -0.42 16.66
N THR A 208 21.86 0.64 15.87
CA THR A 208 20.60 0.86 15.17
C THR A 208 20.79 0.58 13.69
N VAL A 209 20.11 -0.44 13.16
CA VAL A 209 20.05 -0.73 11.73
C VAL A 209 18.76 -0.11 11.19
N SER A 210 18.89 1.02 10.50
CA SER A 210 17.77 1.66 9.82
C SER A 210 17.66 1.20 8.37
N GLN A 211 16.44 1.03 7.88
CA GLN A 211 16.16 0.95 6.45
C GLN A 211 16.48 2.32 5.85
N SER A 212 17.70 2.44 5.37
CA SER A 212 18.19 3.65 4.74
C SER A 212 17.54 3.82 3.36
N GLY A 213 17.08 5.03 3.05
CA GLY A 213 16.64 5.37 1.68
C GLY A 213 15.16 5.65 1.48
N ALA A 214 14.30 5.09 2.33
CA ALA A 214 12.84 5.14 2.20
C ALA A 214 12.19 6.40 2.84
N ARG A 215 12.98 7.30 3.42
CA ARG A 215 12.47 8.54 4.03
C ARG A 215 11.78 9.44 3.04
N ASN A 216 12.36 9.55 1.85
CA ASN A 216 11.78 10.25 0.71
C ASN A 216 11.89 9.32 -0.48
N ALA A 217 10.76 8.99 -1.09
CA ALA A 217 10.69 8.14 -2.27
C ALA A 217 9.78 8.78 -3.32
N PHE A 218 10.14 8.58 -4.59
CA PHE A 218 9.28 8.87 -5.72
C PHE A 218 8.71 7.56 -6.23
N GLU A 219 7.40 7.52 -6.45
CA GLU A 219 6.70 6.39 -7.04
C GLU A 219 6.15 6.78 -8.41
N ALA A 220 6.36 5.93 -9.40
CA ALA A 220 5.61 5.95 -10.64
C ALA A 220 4.75 4.69 -10.74
N LYS A 221 3.48 4.85 -11.12
CA LYS A 221 2.51 3.78 -11.25
C LYS A 221 1.82 3.86 -12.60
N VAL A 222 1.63 2.72 -13.23
CA VAL A 222 0.84 2.57 -14.44
C VAL A 222 -0.14 1.43 -14.24
N GLY A 223 -1.38 1.62 -14.69
CA GLY A 223 -2.40 0.60 -14.52
C GLY A 223 -3.58 0.78 -15.44
N VAL A 224 -4.46 -0.21 -15.41
CA VAL A 224 -5.72 -0.22 -16.15
C VAL A 224 -6.80 -0.72 -15.20
N ASN A 225 -7.87 0.06 -15.07
CA ASN A 225 -9.12 -0.41 -14.50
C ASN A 225 -10.03 -0.87 -15.64
N GLY A 226 -10.78 -1.94 -15.44
CA GLY A 226 -11.70 -2.48 -16.43
C GLY A 226 -12.98 -2.99 -15.79
N GLN A 227 -14.12 -2.56 -16.31
CA GLN A 227 -15.41 -3.17 -16.03
C GLN A 227 -15.61 -4.32 -17.02
N LEU A 228 -15.50 -5.57 -16.55
CA LEU A 228 -15.61 -6.75 -17.41
C LEU A 228 -17.08 -7.16 -17.64
N SER A 229 -17.94 -6.86 -16.66
CA SER A 229 -19.39 -7.01 -16.69
C SER A 229 -20.04 -5.99 -15.74
N GLU A 230 -21.37 -5.86 -15.75
CA GLU A 230 -22.11 -4.94 -14.87
C GLU A 230 -21.74 -5.12 -13.38
N ASN A 231 -21.47 -6.36 -12.97
CA ASN A 231 -21.16 -6.72 -11.58
C ASN A 231 -19.66 -6.90 -11.29
N THR A 232 -18.79 -6.98 -12.31
CA THR A 232 -17.38 -7.34 -12.12
C THR A 232 -16.43 -6.26 -12.61
N ASN A 233 -15.66 -5.72 -11.67
CA ASN A 233 -14.59 -4.78 -11.93
C ASN A 233 -13.24 -5.43 -11.63
N VAL A 234 -12.27 -5.23 -12.51
CA VAL A 234 -10.90 -5.72 -12.36
C VAL A 234 -9.94 -4.55 -12.52
N TRP A 235 -8.87 -4.54 -11.75
CA TRP A 235 -7.78 -3.60 -11.95
C TRP A 235 -6.44 -4.29 -11.88
N VAL A 236 -5.52 -3.82 -12.71
CA VAL A 236 -4.13 -4.27 -12.72
C VAL A 236 -3.24 -3.03 -12.74
N ASN A 237 -2.18 -3.03 -11.93
CA ASN A 237 -1.17 -1.99 -11.98
C ASN A 237 0.22 -2.52 -11.64
N VAL A 238 1.21 -1.76 -12.09
CA VAL A 238 2.61 -1.91 -11.72
C VAL A 238 3.07 -0.57 -11.16
N SER A 239 3.78 -0.60 -10.04
CA SER A 239 4.44 0.58 -9.46
C SER A 239 5.92 0.34 -9.25
N GLN A 240 6.69 1.42 -9.38
CA GLN A 240 8.11 1.48 -9.11
C GLN A 240 8.37 2.64 -8.16
N GLN A 241 8.90 2.35 -6.98
CA GLN A 241 9.41 3.35 -6.05
C GLN A 241 10.92 3.43 -6.15
N VAL A 242 11.45 4.65 -6.06
CA VAL A 242 12.87 4.94 -6.00
C VAL A 242 13.13 5.94 -4.88
N GLY A 243 14.13 5.67 -4.05
CA GLY A 243 14.51 6.52 -2.92
C GLY A 243 16.00 6.79 -2.89
N SER A 244 16.45 7.38 -1.79
CA SER A 244 17.89 7.58 -1.57
C SER A 244 18.61 6.26 -1.27
N ASN A 245 19.94 6.24 -1.34
CA ASN A 245 20.78 5.10 -0.97
C ASN A 245 20.44 3.78 -1.68
N SER A 246 20.12 3.86 -2.99
CA SER A 246 19.75 2.71 -3.84
C SER A 246 18.48 1.98 -3.40
N PHE A 247 17.58 2.64 -2.68
CA PHE A 247 16.25 2.10 -2.41
C PHE A 247 15.44 2.01 -3.70
N SER A 248 14.95 0.81 -4.00
CA SER A 248 14.02 0.55 -5.10
C SER A 248 13.02 -0.51 -4.67
N ASP A 249 11.74 -0.29 -4.96
CA ASP A 249 10.65 -1.24 -4.71
C ASP A 249 9.82 -1.37 -5.98
N SER A 250 9.68 -2.60 -6.48
CA SER A 250 8.87 -2.90 -7.67
C SER A 250 7.69 -3.74 -7.23
N GLN A 251 6.47 -3.30 -7.55
CA GLN A 251 5.25 -3.97 -7.14
C GLN A 251 4.31 -4.17 -8.34
N ALA A 252 3.68 -5.33 -8.39
CA ALA A 252 2.56 -5.60 -9.27
C ALA A 252 1.33 -5.95 -8.42
N THR A 253 0.18 -5.38 -8.78
CA THR A 253 -1.08 -5.57 -8.08
C THR A 253 -2.16 -5.98 -9.07
N LEU A 254 -2.90 -7.03 -8.73
CA LEU A 254 -4.13 -7.45 -9.38
C LEU A 254 -5.24 -7.41 -8.34
N GLY A 255 -6.39 -6.84 -8.70
CA GLY A 255 -7.57 -6.86 -7.84
C GLY A 255 -8.84 -7.07 -8.62
N ILE A 256 -9.82 -7.66 -7.94
CA ILE A 256 -11.13 -8.02 -8.47
C ILE A 256 -12.17 -7.55 -7.46
N LYS A 257 -13.20 -6.86 -7.93
CA LYS A 257 -14.37 -6.45 -7.14
C LYS A 257 -15.62 -6.99 -7.80
N TYR A 258 -16.43 -7.69 -7.02
CA TYR A 258 -17.75 -8.17 -7.43
C TYR A 258 -18.84 -7.41 -6.68
N ALA A 259 -19.82 -6.88 -7.40
CA ALA A 259 -21.01 -6.23 -6.86
C ALA A 259 -22.19 -7.21 -6.94
N PHE A 260 -22.75 -7.57 -5.78
CA PHE A 260 -23.96 -8.38 -5.66
C PHE A 260 -25.22 -7.53 -5.83
#